data_AF-A0A1Q9DAW8-F1
#
_entry.id   AF-A0A1Q9DAW8-F1
#
_cell.length_a   1.000
_cell.length_b   1.000
_cell.length_c   1.000
_cell.angle_alpha   90.00
_cell.angle_beta   90.00
_cell.angle_gamma   90.00
#
_symmetry.space_group_name_H-M   'P 1'
#
loop_
_entity.id
_entity.type
_entity.pdbx_description
1 polymer ?
#
loop_
_entity_poly.entity_id
_entity_poly.type
_entity_poly.pdbx_seq_one_letter_code
_entity_poly.pdbx_strand_id
1 'polypeptide(L)'
;MLADTSTKGTCALQTKVKVKKDGAAQVVTCSTEEIMCHDSTTMTDSCHPKSTGCPVTCLAGEHVCHMPPTCDGCDGYNWCSSYTCPLYCGVDEVICHDSATMTDSCHPAATGCPVTCPPGDHVCHVPPTCDTCHGYSYCSPGSCPTYCGMDEVMCHDSTTMTDSCHPKSTGCPVACLAGERVCHMPPTCHGCDGHNYCSSSPCPVYCGMDEVTCHDATTMTDSCHPASTGCPVTCASGDHLCQDGEVARGLHLTKCRDLSGSPQRDGQGTAVS
;
A
#
# COMPACT_ATOMS: atom_id res chain seq x y z
N MET A 1 8.59 42.73 -3.52
CA MET A 1 7.43 41.88 -3.20
C MET A 1 7.29 40.88 -4.33
N LEU A 2 7.79 39.67 -4.13
CA LEU A 2 7.68 38.56 -5.08
C LEU A 2 6.42 37.76 -4.70
N ALA A 3 5.52 37.56 -5.66
CA ALA A 3 4.31 36.75 -5.47
C ALA A 3 4.67 35.27 -5.60
N ASP A 4 4.49 34.51 -4.52
CA ASP A 4 4.66 33.06 -4.48
C ASP A 4 3.32 32.41 -4.85
N THR A 5 3.20 31.89 -6.07
CA THR A 5 2.00 31.18 -6.52
C THR A 5 2.19 29.68 -6.36
N SER A 6 1.77 29.15 -5.21
CA SER A 6 1.72 27.71 -4.94
C SER A 6 0.39 27.11 -5.41
N THR A 7 0.41 26.30 -6.48
CA THR A 7 -0.74 25.52 -6.95
C THR A 7 -0.75 24.14 -6.31
N LYS A 8 -1.78 23.84 -5.50
CA LYS A 8 -2.04 22.51 -4.91
C LYS A 8 -3.04 21.74 -5.78
N GLY A 9 -2.56 20.74 -6.51
CA GLY A 9 -3.37 19.69 -7.15
C GLY A 9 -2.78 18.32 -6.80
N THR A 10 -3.57 17.26 -6.77
CA THR A 10 -3.24 15.90 -6.26
C THR A 10 -2.17 15.11 -7.04
N CYS A 11 -1.38 15.78 -7.88
CA CYS A 11 -0.09 15.31 -8.41
C CYS A 11 0.91 16.48 -8.35
N ALA A 12 1.03 17.14 -7.20
CA ALA A 12 1.80 18.39 -7.07
C ALA A 12 3.30 18.11 -6.99
N LEU A 13 3.96 18.09 -8.15
CA LEU A 13 5.37 18.43 -8.21
C LEU A 13 5.56 19.81 -7.56
N GLN A 14 6.43 19.92 -6.57
CA GLN A 14 6.79 21.21 -6.01
C GLN A 14 7.63 21.95 -7.05
N THR A 15 7.02 22.94 -7.71
CA THR A 15 7.71 23.78 -8.70
C THR A 15 7.81 25.20 -8.17
N LYS A 16 9.03 25.72 -8.07
CA LYS A 16 9.27 27.15 -7.84
C LYS A 16 10.02 27.74 -9.01
N VAL A 17 9.56 28.91 -9.44
CA VAL A 17 10.18 29.69 -10.51
C VAL A 17 10.83 30.92 -9.86
N LYS A 18 12.15 30.97 -9.84
CA LYS A 18 12.88 32.19 -9.47
C LYS A 18 13.38 32.90 -10.73
N VAL A 19 12.96 34.14 -10.90
CA VAL A 19 13.50 35.01 -11.97
C VAL A 19 14.81 35.60 -11.47
N LYS A 20 15.93 35.23 -12.10
CA LYS A 20 17.24 35.81 -11.81
C LYS A 20 17.32 37.25 -12.31
N LYS A 21 18.26 38.02 -11.75
CA LYS A 21 18.47 39.47 -12.04
C LYS A 21 18.86 39.75 -13.49
N ASP A 22 19.37 38.76 -14.21
CA ASP A 22 19.68 38.76 -15.65
C ASP A 22 18.48 38.36 -16.54
N GLY A 23 17.31 38.09 -15.95
CA GLY A 23 16.09 37.70 -16.65
C GLY A 23 15.97 36.19 -16.92
N ALA A 24 16.95 35.38 -16.53
CA ALA A 24 16.86 33.93 -16.67
C ALA A 24 15.98 33.33 -15.56
N ALA A 25 14.92 32.61 -15.93
CA ALA A 25 14.12 31.85 -14.96
C ALA A 25 14.87 30.57 -14.58
N GLN A 26 15.20 30.41 -13.30
CA GLN A 26 15.58 29.13 -12.74
C GLN A 26 14.31 28.45 -12.22
N VAL A 27 13.92 27.39 -12.90
CA VAL A 27 12.81 26.52 -12.49
C VAL A 27 13.42 25.33 -11.78
N VAL A 28 13.06 25.15 -10.51
CA VAL A 28 13.38 23.93 -9.77
C VAL A 28 12.08 23.18 -9.57
N THR A 29 12.06 21.91 -9.98
CA THR A 29 10.93 21.00 -9.87
C THR A 29 11.39 19.78 -9.09
N CYS A 30 10.78 19.54 -7.93
CA CYS A 30 11.06 18.37 -7.10
C CYS A 30 9.97 17.31 -7.28
N SER A 31 10.34 16.04 -7.14
CA SER A 31 9.40 14.91 -7.14
C SER A 31 8.50 14.90 -5.90
N THR A 32 7.52 13.99 -5.84
CA THR A 32 6.62 13.84 -4.68
C THR A 32 7.33 13.33 -3.43
N GLU A 33 8.46 12.65 -3.60
CA GLU A 33 9.32 12.09 -2.54
C GLU A 33 10.44 13.05 -2.12
N GLU A 34 10.45 14.26 -2.69
CA GLU A 34 11.42 15.29 -2.41
C GLU A 34 10.75 16.54 -1.82
N ILE A 35 11.50 17.21 -0.96
CA ILE A 35 11.20 18.54 -0.44
C ILE A 35 12.11 19.57 -1.11
N MET A 36 11.53 20.72 -1.45
CA MET A 36 12.31 21.86 -1.93
C MET A 36 12.92 22.65 -0.78
N CYS A 37 14.24 22.73 -0.78
CA CYS A 37 15.04 23.40 0.24
C CYS A 37 15.64 24.69 -0.31
N HIS A 38 15.51 25.77 0.45
CA HIS A 38 16.10 27.05 0.07
C HIS A 38 17.36 27.32 0.89
N ASP A 39 18.50 27.44 0.22
CA ASP A 39 19.74 27.89 0.83
C ASP A 39 19.84 29.42 0.75
N SER A 40 19.66 30.07 1.89
CA SER A 40 19.75 31.52 2.01
C SER A 40 21.17 32.08 1.79
N THR A 41 22.22 31.27 1.91
CA THR A 41 23.60 31.71 1.73
C THR A 41 23.99 31.81 0.26
N THR A 42 23.61 30.80 -0.53
CA THR A 42 23.85 30.77 -1.98
C THR A 42 22.70 31.35 -2.79
N MET A 43 21.57 31.63 -2.13
CA MET A 43 20.29 32.04 -2.75
C MET A 43 19.77 31.00 -3.76
N THR A 44 20.09 29.72 -3.57
CA THR A 44 19.67 28.63 -4.47
C THR A 44 18.55 27.79 -3.86
N ASP A 45 17.80 27.10 -4.72
CA ASP A 45 16.84 26.08 -4.32
C ASP A 45 17.37 24.72 -4.79
N SER A 46 17.25 23.71 -3.93
CA SER A 46 17.64 22.32 -4.19
C SER A 46 16.51 21.36 -3.78
N CYS A 47 16.49 20.17 -4.36
CA CYS A 47 15.57 19.10 -3.96
C CYS A 47 16.33 18.12 -3.05
N HIS A 48 15.70 17.70 -1.96
CA HIS A 48 16.24 16.71 -1.03
C HIS A 48 15.17 15.66 -0.70
N PRO A 49 15.54 14.41 -0.40
CA PRO A 49 14.57 13.41 0.01
C PRO A 49 13.78 13.88 1.24
N LYS A 50 12.45 13.70 1.23
CA LYS A 50 11.60 14.03 2.38
C LYS A 50 12.05 13.32 3.65
N SER A 51 12.53 12.08 3.53
CA SER A 51 13.06 11.30 4.65
C SER A 51 14.29 11.95 5.32
N THR A 52 15.09 12.70 4.56
CA THR A 52 16.30 13.37 5.08
C THR A 52 16.03 14.81 5.49
N GLY A 53 15.06 15.47 4.86
CA GLY A 53 14.77 16.88 5.06
C GLY A 53 15.84 17.81 4.48
N CYS A 54 15.67 19.11 4.71
CA CYS A 54 16.58 20.12 4.17
C CYS A 54 17.89 20.20 4.96
N PRO A 55 19.06 20.26 4.30
CA PRO A 55 20.34 20.40 5.00
C PRO A 55 20.40 21.73 5.76
N VAL A 56 20.98 21.69 6.96
CA VAL A 56 21.24 22.89 7.77
C VAL A 56 22.72 23.02 8.08
N THR A 57 23.20 24.25 8.19
CA THR A 57 24.56 24.56 8.62
C THR A 57 24.48 25.14 10.03
N CYS A 58 25.11 24.49 10.99
CA CYS A 58 25.10 24.91 12.39
C CYS A 58 26.38 25.66 12.78
N LEU A 59 26.30 26.42 13.86
CA LEU A 59 27.48 27.11 14.40
C LEU A 59 28.48 26.09 14.98
N ALA A 60 29.73 26.52 15.13
CA ALA A 60 30.75 25.69 15.74
C ALA A 60 30.33 25.31 17.18
N GLY A 61 30.30 24.01 17.47
CA GLY A 61 29.88 23.46 18.76
C GLY A 61 28.40 23.10 18.87
N GLU A 62 27.57 23.40 17.86
CA GLU A 62 26.19 22.91 17.78
C GLU A 62 26.12 21.54 17.07
N HIS A 63 25.01 20.84 17.31
CA HIS A 63 24.68 19.56 16.70
C HIS A 63 23.62 19.76 15.61
N VAL A 64 23.82 19.11 14.45
CA VAL A 64 22.78 18.96 13.44
C VAL A 64 21.87 17.84 13.90
N CYS A 65 20.64 18.20 14.27
CA CYS A 65 19.62 17.26 14.69
C CYS A 65 18.64 17.00 13.56
N HIS A 66 18.08 15.80 13.56
CA HIS A 66 17.19 15.30 12.53
C HIS A 66 15.92 14.74 13.16
N MET A 67 14.78 15.05 12.56
CA MET A 67 13.49 14.45 12.89
C MET A 67 12.96 13.87 11.58
N PRO A 68 12.87 12.53 11.48
CA PRO A 68 12.32 11.90 10.30
C PRO A 68 10.82 12.21 10.17
N PRO A 69 10.22 11.96 8.99
CA PRO A 69 8.77 12.04 8.82
C PRO A 69 8.03 11.21 9.88
N THR A 70 7.05 11.83 10.54
CA THR A 70 6.19 11.19 11.55
C THR A 70 4.80 10.84 11.03
N CYS A 71 4.55 11.05 9.74
CA CYS A 71 3.36 10.59 9.05
C CYS A 71 3.67 10.25 7.58
N ASP A 72 2.82 9.44 6.95
CA ASP A 72 2.91 9.23 5.51
C ASP A 72 2.70 10.56 4.76
N GLY A 73 3.64 10.90 3.87
CA GLY A 73 3.69 12.18 3.16
C GLY A 73 4.18 13.39 3.97
N CYS A 74 4.48 13.26 5.27
CA CYS A 74 5.16 14.30 6.04
C CYS A 74 6.62 14.47 5.57
N ASP A 75 7.18 15.66 5.82
CA ASP A 75 8.59 15.94 5.54
C ASP A 75 9.41 15.82 6.82
N GLY A 76 10.58 15.18 6.74
CA GLY A 76 11.59 15.27 7.77
C GLY A 76 12.23 16.66 7.76
N TYR A 77 12.80 17.06 8.89
CA TYR A 77 13.52 18.32 8.96
C TYR A 77 14.75 18.22 9.84
N ASN A 78 15.72 19.09 9.55
CA ASN A 78 16.94 19.24 10.32
C ASN A 78 16.94 20.58 11.05
N TRP A 79 17.53 20.63 12.24
CA TRP A 79 17.72 21.87 13.01
C TRP A 79 19.04 21.84 13.76
N CYS A 80 19.48 23.01 14.22
CA CYS A 80 20.68 23.14 15.04
C CYS A 80 20.31 23.16 16.52
N SER A 81 21.08 22.44 17.33
CA SER A 81 20.89 22.37 18.79
C SER A 81 22.21 22.54 19.51
N SER A 82 22.22 23.30 20.61
CA SER A 82 23.37 23.38 21.53
C SER A 82 23.51 22.15 22.43
N TYR A 83 22.54 21.23 22.39
CA TYR A 83 22.51 20.00 23.17
C TYR A 83 22.50 18.79 22.24
N THR A 84 22.90 17.63 22.76
CA THR A 84 22.77 16.34 22.06
C THR A 84 21.37 16.19 21.49
N CYS A 85 21.29 15.76 20.24
CA CYS A 85 20.03 15.61 19.54
C CYS A 85 19.15 14.55 20.22
N PRO A 86 17.86 14.85 20.46
CA PRO A 86 16.92 13.82 20.85
C PRO A 86 16.79 12.78 19.73
N LEU A 87 16.58 11.53 20.11
CA LEU A 87 16.29 10.47 19.16
C LEU A 87 14.82 10.57 18.72
N TYR A 88 14.61 10.63 17.40
CA TYR A 88 13.30 10.51 16.79
C TYR A 88 13.33 9.37 15.78
N CYS A 89 12.34 8.50 15.83
CA CYS A 89 12.18 7.39 14.90
C CYS A 89 11.12 7.73 13.85
N GLY A 90 11.23 7.12 12.66
CA GLY A 90 10.24 7.27 11.60
C GLY A 90 8.90 6.62 11.93
N VAL A 91 7.93 6.78 11.02
CA VAL A 91 6.58 6.19 11.13
C VAL A 91 6.56 4.67 11.29
N ASP A 92 7.51 3.99 10.63
CA ASP A 92 7.60 2.54 10.62
C ASP A 92 8.65 2.01 11.61
N GLU A 93 9.00 2.83 12.61
CA GLU A 93 10.01 2.51 13.60
C GLU A 93 9.48 2.73 15.02
N VAL A 94 10.04 1.99 15.97
CA VAL A 94 9.77 2.11 17.40
C VAL A 94 11.05 2.46 18.15
N ILE A 95 10.93 3.32 19.16
CA ILE A 95 12.04 3.65 20.07
C ILE A 95 12.24 2.47 21.04
N CYS A 96 13.47 1.98 21.09
CA CYS A 96 13.89 0.87 21.92
C CYS A 96 14.95 1.32 22.90
N HIS A 97 14.68 1.09 24.18
CA HIS A 97 15.62 1.40 25.24
C HIS A 97 16.47 0.17 25.59
N ASP A 98 17.78 0.24 25.36
CA ASP A 98 18.71 -0.78 25.84
C ASP A 98 19.15 -0.49 27.27
N SER A 99 18.58 -1.23 28.23
CA SER A 99 18.90 -1.10 29.65
C SER A 99 20.36 -1.43 30.01
N ALA A 100 21.09 -2.16 29.17
CA ALA A 100 22.49 -2.51 29.43
C ALA A 100 23.44 -1.34 29.11
N THR A 101 23.16 -0.62 28.02
CA THR A 101 23.95 0.53 27.56
C THR A 101 23.36 1.88 27.97
N MET A 102 22.11 1.89 28.45
CA MET A 102 21.31 3.09 28.73
C MET A 102 21.15 4.00 27.51
N THR A 103 21.05 3.41 26.31
CA THR A 103 20.85 4.16 25.06
C THR A 103 19.54 3.79 24.40
N ASP A 104 18.92 4.76 23.74
CA ASP A 104 17.76 4.55 22.87
C ASP A 104 18.21 4.33 21.43
N SER A 105 17.52 3.45 20.71
CA SER A 105 17.72 3.19 19.27
C SER A 105 16.37 3.04 18.56
N CYS A 106 16.35 3.32 17.25
CA CYS A 106 15.19 3.04 16.41
C CYS A 106 15.28 1.64 15.81
N HIS A 107 14.18 0.91 15.84
CA HIS A 107 14.05 -0.41 15.20
C HIS A 107 12.75 -0.49 14.41
N PRO A 108 12.67 -1.33 13.35
CA PRO A 108 11.44 -1.49 12.59
C PRO A 108 10.26 -1.86 13.48
N ALA A 109 9.17 -1.12 13.38
CA ALA A 109 7.92 -1.35 14.11
C ALA A 109 7.36 -2.76 13.86
N ALA A 110 7.59 -3.32 12.66
CA ALA A 110 7.20 -4.68 12.32
C ALA A 110 7.90 -5.74 13.19
N THR A 111 9.17 -5.53 13.55
CA THR A 111 9.96 -6.49 14.36
C THR A 111 9.90 -6.15 15.86
N GLY A 112 9.78 -4.87 16.18
CA GLY A 112 9.89 -4.36 17.54
C GLY A 112 11.32 -4.27 18.03
N CYS A 113 11.47 -4.10 19.34
CA CYS A 113 12.77 -3.97 19.98
C CYS A 113 13.53 -5.31 20.07
N PRO A 114 14.85 -5.32 19.79
CA PRO A 114 15.65 -6.51 19.96
C PRO A 114 15.73 -6.90 21.44
N VAL A 115 15.72 -8.20 21.71
CA VAL A 115 15.88 -8.74 23.06
C VAL A 115 17.10 -9.64 23.13
N THR A 116 17.84 -9.57 24.24
CA THR A 116 18.93 -10.50 24.55
C THR A 116 18.41 -11.55 25.51
N CYS A 117 18.36 -12.81 25.09
CA CYS A 117 17.84 -13.89 25.91
C CYS A 117 18.95 -14.66 26.65
N PRO A 118 18.64 -15.23 27.83
CA PRO A 118 19.52 -16.15 28.52
C PRO A 118 19.94 -17.33 27.62
N PRO A 119 21.11 -17.94 27.86
CA PRO A 119 21.52 -19.14 27.14
C PRO A 119 20.48 -20.26 27.31
N GLY A 120 19.97 -20.78 26.19
CA GLY A 120 18.96 -21.85 26.15
C GLY A 120 17.54 -21.37 25.90
N ASP A 121 17.25 -20.08 26.08
CA ASP A 121 15.95 -19.49 25.74
C ASP A 121 15.87 -19.16 24.23
N HIS A 122 14.64 -19.12 23.72
CA HIS A 122 14.31 -18.72 22.36
C HIS A 122 13.90 -17.25 22.29
N VAL A 123 14.42 -16.53 21.30
CA VAL A 123 13.91 -15.20 20.93
C VAL A 123 12.64 -15.41 20.12
N CYS A 124 11.50 -15.07 20.71
CA CYS A 124 10.20 -15.16 20.08
C CYS A 124 9.74 -13.80 19.59
N HIS A 125 9.07 -13.79 18.46
CA HIS A 125 8.58 -12.59 17.81
C HIS A 125 7.07 -12.65 17.65
N VAL A 126 6.40 -11.55 18.02
CA VAL A 126 4.98 -11.33 17.75
C VAL A 126 4.89 -10.18 16.75
N PRO A 127 4.38 -10.42 15.53
CA PRO A 127 4.20 -9.36 14.54
C PRO A 127 3.08 -8.39 14.97
N PRO A 128 3.02 -7.19 14.39
CA PRO A 128 1.93 -6.26 14.64
C PRO A 128 0.58 -6.84 14.21
N THR A 129 -0.43 -6.67 15.07
CA THR A 129 -1.81 -7.18 14.87
C THR A 129 -2.83 -6.06 14.58
N CYS A 130 -2.38 -4.81 14.52
CA CYS A 130 -3.15 -3.63 14.14
C CYS A 130 -2.24 -2.60 13.46
N ASP A 131 -2.80 -1.68 12.65
CA ASP A 131 -2.01 -0.63 11.95
C ASP A 131 -1.20 0.25 12.91
N THR A 132 -1.70 0.43 14.14
CA THR A 132 -1.05 1.24 15.17
C THR A 132 -0.29 0.40 16.19
N CYS A 133 -0.26 -0.92 16.02
CA CYS A 133 0.41 -1.83 16.91
C CYS A 133 1.85 -2.02 16.43
N HIS A 134 2.77 -2.16 17.38
CA HIS A 134 4.13 -2.57 17.06
C HIS A 134 4.27 -4.07 17.33
N GLY A 135 5.06 -4.73 16.49
CA GLY A 135 5.58 -6.04 16.84
C GLY A 135 6.46 -5.93 18.08
N TYR A 136 6.65 -7.04 18.77
CA TYR A 136 7.57 -7.11 19.90
C TYR A 136 8.25 -8.46 19.95
N SER A 137 9.45 -8.47 20.51
CA SER A 137 10.21 -9.68 20.75
C SER A 137 10.29 -9.97 22.24
N TYR A 138 10.33 -11.24 22.62
CA TYR A 138 10.41 -11.69 24.02
C TYR A 138 11.18 -13.00 24.14
N CYS A 139 11.68 -13.30 25.33
CA CYS A 139 12.39 -14.55 25.61
C CYS A 139 11.43 -15.62 26.12
N SER A 140 11.55 -16.82 25.60
CA SER A 140 10.76 -17.99 26.01
C SER A 140 11.68 -19.17 26.29
N PRO A 141 11.50 -19.91 27.42
CA PRO A 141 12.24 -21.14 27.69
C PRO A 141 11.79 -22.31 26.81
N GLY A 142 10.65 -22.17 26.11
CA GLY A 142 10.13 -23.16 25.16
C GLY A 142 10.06 -22.62 23.74
N SER A 143 9.73 -23.49 22.79
CA SER A 143 9.51 -23.11 21.39
C SER A 143 8.51 -21.95 21.27
N CYS A 144 8.81 -21.02 20.37
CA CYS A 144 7.95 -19.86 20.15
C CYS A 144 6.59 -20.27 19.58
N PRO A 145 5.48 -19.78 20.16
CA PRO A 145 4.17 -19.89 19.52
C PRO A 145 4.19 -19.17 18.18
N THR A 146 3.46 -19.72 17.21
CA THR A 146 3.22 -19.04 15.93
C THR A 146 2.23 -17.90 16.14
N TYR A 147 2.61 -16.69 15.76
CA TYR A 147 1.71 -15.53 15.68
C TYR A 147 1.76 -14.99 14.26
N CYS A 148 0.58 -14.78 13.67
CA CYS A 148 0.46 -14.30 12.30
C CYS A 148 0.17 -12.80 12.29
N GLY A 149 0.70 -12.11 11.28
CA GLY A 149 0.44 -10.69 11.07
C GLY A 149 -1.01 -10.42 10.67
N MET A 150 -1.37 -9.13 10.53
CA MET A 150 -2.71 -8.72 10.15
C MET A 150 -3.22 -9.28 8.81
N ASP A 151 -2.31 -9.40 7.85
CA ASP A 151 -2.59 -9.85 6.49
C ASP A 151 -2.36 -11.36 6.32
N GLU A 152 -2.20 -12.07 7.43
CA GLU A 152 -1.98 -13.51 7.46
C GLU A 152 -3.08 -14.23 8.24
N VAL A 153 -3.30 -15.48 7.86
CA VAL A 153 -4.17 -16.43 8.56
C VAL A 153 -3.31 -17.54 9.15
N MET A 154 -3.65 -17.96 10.37
CA MET A 154 -3.02 -19.08 11.03
C MET A 154 -3.59 -20.40 10.50
N CYS A 155 -2.70 -21.27 10.06
CA CYS A 155 -3.02 -22.54 9.42
C CYS A 155 -2.43 -23.67 10.25
N HIS A 156 -3.28 -24.59 10.66
CA HIS A 156 -2.86 -25.77 11.40
C HIS A 156 -2.68 -26.95 10.45
N ASP A 157 -1.46 -27.47 10.32
CA ASP A 157 -1.21 -28.74 9.64
C ASP A 157 -1.41 -29.89 10.62
N SER A 158 -2.53 -30.60 10.47
CA SER A 158 -2.87 -31.77 11.29
C SER A 158 -1.91 -32.96 11.13
N THR A 159 -1.11 -32.98 10.07
CA THR A 159 -0.17 -34.07 9.77
C THR A 159 1.11 -33.91 10.58
N THR A 160 1.64 -32.68 10.63
CA THR A 160 2.86 -32.34 11.36
C THR A 160 2.56 -31.82 12.78
N MET A 161 1.31 -31.51 13.08
CA MET A 161 0.87 -30.82 14.31
C MET A 161 1.57 -29.47 14.49
N THR A 162 1.76 -28.72 13.40
CA THR A 162 2.42 -27.41 13.41
C THR A 162 1.52 -26.31 12.88
N ASP A 163 1.61 -25.13 13.48
CA ASP A 163 0.93 -23.92 12.99
C ASP A 163 1.87 -23.10 12.10
N SER A 164 1.37 -22.66 10.95
CA SER A 164 2.05 -21.77 10.01
C SER A 164 1.19 -20.54 9.68
N CYS A 165 1.83 -19.47 9.24
CA CYS A 165 1.15 -18.27 8.75
C CYS A 165 1.15 -18.26 7.22
N HIS A 166 0.01 -17.93 6.63
CA HIS A 166 -0.15 -17.79 5.19
C HIS A 166 -0.91 -16.50 4.87
N PRO A 167 -0.67 -15.85 3.72
CA PRO A 167 -1.40 -14.65 3.34
C PRO A 167 -2.91 -14.89 3.32
N LYS A 168 -3.70 -13.98 3.90
CA LYS A 168 -5.17 -14.05 3.88
C LYS A 168 -5.73 -14.12 2.47
N SER A 169 -5.08 -13.45 1.50
CA SER A 169 -5.47 -13.53 0.09
C SER A 169 -5.42 -14.95 -0.48
N THR A 170 -4.50 -15.78 0.02
CA THR A 170 -4.29 -17.15 -0.46
C THR A 170 -5.01 -18.18 0.42
N GLY A 171 -5.11 -17.92 1.72
CA GLY A 171 -5.65 -18.86 2.69
C GLY A 171 -4.69 -20.00 3.03
N CYS A 172 -5.18 -20.95 3.83
CA CYS A 172 -4.39 -22.10 4.27
C CYS A 172 -4.19 -23.14 3.17
N PRO A 173 -2.98 -23.71 3.01
CA PRO A 173 -2.75 -24.78 2.05
C PRO A 173 -3.57 -26.03 2.43
N VAL A 174 -4.08 -26.73 1.42
CA VAL A 174 -4.80 -28.00 1.59
C VAL A 174 -4.16 -29.10 0.76
N ALA A 175 -4.08 -30.30 1.33
CA ALA A 175 -3.63 -31.49 0.63
C ALA A 175 -4.84 -32.29 0.15
N CYS A 176 -5.00 -32.41 -1.17
CA CYS A 176 -6.11 -33.14 -1.77
C CYS A 176 -5.71 -34.57 -2.16
N LEU A 177 -6.71 -35.45 -2.25
CA LEU A 177 -6.49 -36.82 -2.69
C LEU A 177 -6.10 -36.87 -4.18
N ALA A 178 -5.49 -37.98 -4.58
CA ALA A 178 -5.17 -38.20 -5.99
C ALA A 178 -6.43 -38.12 -6.86
N GLY A 179 -6.42 -37.22 -7.85
CA GLY A 179 -7.55 -36.99 -8.76
C GLY A 179 -8.46 -35.82 -8.36
N GLU A 180 -8.31 -35.27 -7.16
CA GLU A 180 -8.96 -34.02 -6.75
C GLU A 180 -8.14 -32.80 -7.17
N ARG A 181 -8.80 -31.64 -7.18
CA ARG A 181 -8.22 -30.34 -7.49
C ARG A 181 -8.28 -29.46 -6.25
N VAL A 182 -7.21 -28.72 -6.00
CA VAL A 182 -7.22 -27.62 -5.04
C VAL A 182 -7.98 -26.46 -5.69
N CYS A 183 -9.10 -26.09 -5.09
CA CYS A 183 -9.89 -24.93 -5.46
C CYS A 183 -9.63 -23.81 -4.47
N HIS A 184 -9.57 -22.59 -4.98
CA HIS A 184 -9.34 -21.39 -4.20
C HIS A 184 -10.57 -20.50 -4.26
N MET A 185 -11.00 -20.00 -3.12
CA MET A 185 -12.01 -18.95 -3.02
C MET A 185 -11.37 -17.75 -2.30
N PRO A 186 -11.17 -16.63 -3.02
CA PRO A 186 -10.53 -15.44 -2.47
C PRO A 186 -11.41 -14.79 -1.39
N PRO A 187 -10.83 -13.88 -0.58
CA PRO A 187 -11.60 -13.05 0.34
C PRO A 187 -12.73 -12.28 -0.36
N THR A 188 -13.94 -12.40 0.17
CA THR A 188 -15.15 -11.71 -0.34
C THR A 188 -15.57 -10.51 0.52
N CYS A 189 -14.86 -10.25 1.62
CA CYS A 189 -15.08 -9.11 2.50
C CYS A 189 -13.76 -8.55 3.05
N HIS A 190 -13.78 -7.30 3.53
CA HIS A 190 -12.59 -6.68 4.10
C HIS A 190 -12.27 -7.36 5.44
N GLY A 191 -11.09 -7.97 5.54
CA GLY A 191 -10.69 -8.76 6.70
C GLY A 191 -11.21 -10.20 6.71
N CYS A 192 -11.93 -10.64 5.67
CA CYS A 192 -12.18 -12.06 5.44
C CYS A 192 -10.90 -12.77 4.95
N ASP A 193 -10.84 -14.07 5.19
CA ASP A 193 -9.75 -14.91 4.71
C ASP A 193 -10.18 -15.67 3.45
N GLY A 194 -9.25 -15.82 2.52
CA GLY A 194 -9.36 -16.78 1.44
C GLY A 194 -9.31 -18.19 2.02
N HIS A 195 -9.91 -19.14 1.33
CA HIS A 195 -9.84 -20.54 1.73
C HIS A 195 -9.61 -21.42 0.51
N ASN A 196 -8.87 -22.48 0.76
CA ASN A 196 -8.64 -23.53 -0.21
C ASN A 196 -9.43 -24.76 0.21
N TYR A 197 -9.94 -25.50 -0.77
CA TYR A 197 -10.68 -26.73 -0.52
C TYR A 197 -10.46 -27.72 -1.67
N CYS A 198 -10.73 -28.99 -1.41
CA CYS A 198 -10.56 -30.05 -2.40
C CYS A 198 -11.89 -30.30 -3.13
N SER A 199 -11.82 -30.43 -4.46
CA SER A 199 -12.97 -30.75 -5.29
C SER A 199 -12.64 -31.84 -6.30
N SER A 200 -13.57 -32.77 -6.49
CA SER A 200 -13.51 -33.77 -7.57
C SER A 200 -14.02 -33.20 -8.92
N SER A 201 -14.71 -32.06 -8.89
CA SER A 201 -15.16 -31.32 -10.08
C SER A 201 -14.22 -30.14 -10.40
N PRO A 202 -14.27 -29.57 -11.62
CA PRO A 202 -13.60 -28.31 -11.91
C PRO A 202 -13.98 -27.24 -10.89
N CYS A 203 -13.01 -26.41 -10.51
CA CYS A 203 -13.21 -25.38 -9.51
C CYS A 203 -14.18 -24.31 -10.02
N PRO A 204 -15.22 -23.96 -9.24
CA PRO A 204 -16.00 -22.76 -9.50
C PRO A 204 -15.10 -21.52 -9.51
N VAL A 205 -15.49 -20.53 -10.31
CA VAL A 205 -14.81 -19.24 -10.35
C VAL A 205 -15.41 -18.36 -9.27
N TYR A 206 -14.58 -17.99 -8.28
CA TYR A 206 -14.92 -17.01 -7.26
C TYR A 206 -14.02 -15.79 -7.44
N CYS A 207 -14.64 -14.62 -7.54
CA CYS A 207 -13.92 -13.37 -7.69
C CYS A 207 -13.78 -12.67 -6.35
N GLY A 208 -12.66 -11.97 -6.16
CA GLY A 208 -12.39 -11.20 -4.95
C GLY A 208 -13.28 -9.96 -4.84
N MET A 209 -13.15 -9.21 -3.74
CA MET A 209 -13.93 -8.00 -3.49
C MET A 209 -13.83 -6.92 -4.58
N ASP A 210 -12.66 -6.78 -5.20
CA ASP A 210 -12.38 -5.75 -6.19
C ASP A 210 -12.52 -6.27 -7.63
N GLU A 211 -13.18 -7.42 -7.79
CA GLU A 211 -13.34 -8.10 -9.06
C GLU A 211 -14.81 -8.34 -9.39
N VAL A 212 -15.09 -8.46 -10.68
CA VAL A 212 -16.39 -8.84 -11.23
C VAL A 212 -16.27 -10.16 -11.97
N THR A 213 -17.27 -11.03 -11.79
CA THR A 213 -17.38 -12.27 -12.56
C THR A 213 -17.93 -11.96 -13.95
N CYS A 214 -17.21 -12.42 -14.96
CA CYS A 214 -17.51 -12.22 -16.37
C CYS A 214 -17.74 -13.57 -17.03
N HIS A 215 -18.89 -13.73 -17.68
CA HIS A 215 -19.23 -14.95 -18.40
C HIS A 215 -18.93 -14.80 -19.89
N ASP A 216 -18.05 -15.65 -20.42
CA ASP A 216 -17.83 -15.77 -21.86
C ASP A 216 -18.79 -16.82 -22.44
N ALA A 217 -19.83 -16.35 -23.13
CA ALA A 217 -20.83 -17.21 -23.77
C ALA A 217 -20.27 -18.04 -24.93
N THR A 218 -19.10 -17.70 -25.47
CA THR A 218 -18.45 -18.40 -26.58
C THR A 218 -17.75 -19.66 -26.10
N THR A 219 -17.04 -19.55 -24.98
CA THR A 219 -16.32 -20.68 -24.35
C THR A 219 -17.13 -21.35 -23.24
N MET A 220 -18.25 -20.75 -22.83
CA MET A 220 -19.06 -21.15 -21.66
C MET A 220 -18.23 -21.19 -20.38
N THR A 221 -17.34 -20.21 -20.20
CA THR A 221 -16.45 -20.10 -19.03
C THR A 221 -16.61 -18.78 -18.31
N ASP A 222 -16.47 -18.82 -16.98
CA ASP A 222 -16.42 -17.62 -16.16
C ASP A 222 -14.96 -17.17 -15.93
N SER A 223 -14.73 -15.87 -15.80
CA SER A 223 -13.44 -15.27 -15.44
C SER A 223 -13.62 -14.09 -14.48
N CYS A 224 -12.57 -13.75 -13.74
CA CYS A 224 -12.56 -12.57 -12.85
C CYS A 224 -11.80 -11.43 -13.53
N HIS A 225 -12.36 -10.22 -13.45
CA HIS A 225 -11.74 -9.00 -13.97
C HIS A 225 -11.84 -7.87 -12.94
N PRO A 226 -10.88 -6.93 -12.88
CA PRO A 226 -10.97 -5.78 -11.98
C PRO A 226 -12.28 -5.02 -12.15
N ALA A 227 -12.98 -4.74 -11.06
CA ALA A 227 -14.24 -4.01 -11.08
C ALA A 227 -14.11 -2.61 -11.69
N SER A 228 -12.92 -2.00 -11.57
CA SER A 228 -12.58 -0.70 -12.18
C SER A 228 -12.58 -0.75 -13.72
N THR A 229 -12.27 -1.90 -14.31
CA THR A 229 -12.23 -2.11 -15.76
C THR A 229 -13.54 -2.71 -16.26
N GLY A 230 -14.18 -3.56 -15.46
CA GLY A 230 -15.35 -4.34 -15.86
C GLY A 230 -15.00 -5.54 -16.75
N CYS A 231 -16.03 -6.18 -17.31
CA CYS A 231 -15.85 -7.34 -18.19
C CYS A 231 -15.34 -6.94 -19.58
N PRO A 232 -14.40 -7.71 -20.17
CA PRO A 232 -13.97 -7.48 -21.54
C PRO A 232 -15.15 -7.70 -22.47
N VAL A 233 -15.42 -6.73 -23.34
CA VAL A 233 -16.50 -6.80 -24.32
C VAL A 233 -15.92 -7.22 -25.66
N THR A 234 -16.28 -8.41 -26.13
CA THR A 234 -16.02 -8.86 -27.50
C THR A 234 -17.22 -8.49 -28.37
N CYS A 235 -17.04 -7.48 -29.24
CA CYS A 235 -18.05 -7.12 -30.23
C CYS A 235 -17.95 -8.04 -31.45
N ALA A 236 -19.11 -8.42 -32.01
CA ALA A 236 -19.15 -9.17 -33.27
C ALA A 236 -18.55 -8.32 -34.40
N SER A 237 -18.07 -8.97 -35.47
CA SER A 237 -17.58 -8.28 -36.67
C SER A 237 -18.65 -7.35 -37.25
N GLY A 238 -18.49 -6.03 -37.05
CA GLY A 238 -19.42 -4.99 -37.52
C GLY A 238 -19.98 -4.11 -36.41
N ASP A 239 -19.86 -4.54 -35.15
CA ASP A 239 -20.29 -3.79 -33.98
C ASP A 239 -19.18 -2.86 -33.47
N HIS A 240 -19.56 -1.67 -33.02
CA HIS A 240 -18.64 -0.71 -32.42
C HIS A 240 -18.82 -0.63 -30.91
N LEU A 241 -17.70 -0.52 -30.20
CA LEU A 241 -17.67 -0.28 -28.77
C LEU A 241 -18.17 1.14 -28.48
N CYS A 242 -19.31 1.29 -27.81
CA CYS A 242 -19.77 2.59 -27.33
C CYS A 242 -19.38 2.74 -25.85
N GLN A 243 -18.55 3.73 -25.54
CA GLN A 243 -18.37 4.19 -24.15
C GLN A 243 -19.48 5.19 -23.83
N ASP A 244 -20.49 4.74 -23.08
CA ASP A 244 -21.50 5.65 -22.55
C ASP A 244 -20.88 6.48 -21.41
N GLY A 245 -20.75 7.79 -21.64
CA GLY A 245 -20.13 8.75 -20.73
C GLY A 245 -21.00 9.18 -19.55
N GLU A 246 -21.72 8.27 -18.90
CA GLU A 246 -22.49 8.59 -17.69
C GLU A 246 -21.85 8.02 -16.42
N VAL A 247 -21.15 8.93 -15.72
CA VAL A 247 -20.62 8.75 -14.35
C VAL A 247 -21.77 8.85 -13.36
N ALA A 248 -22.56 7.78 -13.24
CA ALA A 248 -23.49 7.64 -12.12
C ALA A 248 -23.55 6.18 -11.68
N ARG A 249 -22.78 5.86 -10.63
CA ARG A 249 -22.76 4.59 -9.85
C ARG A 249 -21.78 3.48 -10.28
N GLY A 250 -20.57 3.83 -10.70
CA GLY A 250 -19.41 2.95 -10.54
C GLY A 250 -19.39 1.63 -11.34
N LEU A 251 -20.26 1.47 -12.32
CA LEU A 251 -20.18 0.39 -13.31
C LEU A 251 -19.95 1.02 -14.69
N HIS A 252 -18.74 0.89 -15.22
CA HIS A 252 -18.47 1.14 -16.63
C HIS A 252 -19.18 0.06 -17.47
N LEU A 253 -20.44 0.31 -17.81
CA LEU A 253 -21.19 -0.54 -18.73
C LEU A 253 -20.76 -0.22 -20.16
N THR A 254 -19.80 -1.00 -20.65
CA THR A 254 -19.40 -0.97 -22.06
C THR A 254 -20.41 -1.79 -22.85
N LYS A 255 -21.06 -1.22 -23.88
CA LYS A 255 -22.01 -1.93 -24.76
C LYS A 255 -21.49 -1.97 -26.21
N CYS A 256 -21.70 -3.09 -26.89
CA CYS A 256 -21.59 -3.15 -28.34
C CYS A 256 -22.87 -2.57 -28.95
N ARG A 257 -22.73 -1.65 -29.90
CA ARG A 257 -23.85 -1.11 -30.67
C ARG A 257 -23.63 -1.42 -32.15
N ASP A 258 -24.62 -2.06 -32.75
CA ASP A 258 -24.69 -2.28 -34.19
C ASP A 258 -24.98 -0.93 -34.88
N LEU A 259 -24.00 -0.40 -35.62
CA LEU A 259 -24.15 0.84 -36.39
C LEU A 259 -24.83 0.61 -37.75
N SER A 260 -25.19 -0.62 -38.11
CA SER A 260 -25.81 -0.95 -39.40
C SER A 260 -27.35 -0.79 -39.40
N GLY A 261 -27.96 -0.53 -38.24
CA GLY A 261 -29.39 -0.23 -38.10
C GLY A 261 -29.71 1.27 -38.18
N SER A 262 -30.56 1.65 -39.14
CA SER A 262 -31.15 2.99 -39.28
C SER A 262 -31.73 3.52 -37.95
N PRO A 263 -31.77 4.85 -37.71
CA PRO A 263 -32.16 5.42 -36.42
C PRO A 263 -33.63 5.08 -36.10
N GLN A 264 -33.84 4.11 -35.22
CA GLN A 264 -35.13 3.89 -34.60
C GLN A 264 -35.27 4.89 -33.44
N ARG A 265 -36.23 5.80 -33.60
CA ARG A 265 -36.65 6.78 -32.59
C ARG A 265 -36.83 6.09 -31.23
N ASP A 266 -36.23 6.69 -30.20
CA ASP A 266 -36.51 6.39 -28.80
C ASP A 266 -38.02 6.46 -28.54
N GLY A 267 -38.60 5.29 -28.27
CA GLY A 267 -39.95 5.16 -27.73
C GLY A 267 -39.91 5.48 -26.24
N GLN A 268 -40.61 6.55 -25.84
CA GLN A 268 -40.95 6.85 -24.45
C GLN A 268 -41.55 5.61 -23.77
N GLY A 269 -40.81 5.05 -22.81
CA GLY A 269 -41.29 4.05 -21.88
C GLY A 269 -42.05 4.73 -20.74
N THR A 270 -43.37 4.59 -20.78
CA THR A 270 -44.36 4.94 -19.76
C THR A 270 -44.02 4.40 -18.37
N ALA A 271 -44.11 5.27 -17.36
CA ALA A 271 -44.23 4.88 -15.96
C ALA A 271 -45.59 4.22 -15.71
N VAL A 272 -45.59 3.05 -15.08
CA VAL A 272 -46.78 2.42 -14.49
C VAL A 272 -46.54 2.32 -13.00
N SER A 273 -47.52 2.83 -12.23
CA SER A 273 -47.61 2.77 -10.77
C SER A 273 -47.87 1.37 -10.24
#